data_AF-A0A8J6FT25-F1
#
_entry.id   AF-A0A8J6FT25-F1
#
_cell.length_a   1.000
_cell.length_b   1.000
_cell.length_c   1.000
_cell.angle_alpha   90.00
_cell.angle_beta   90.00
_cell.angle_gamma   90.00
#
_symmetry.space_group_name_H-M   'P 1'
#
loop_
_entity.id
_entity.type
_entity.pdbx_description
1 polymer ?
#
loop_
_entity_poly.entity_id
_entity_poly.type
_entity_poly.pdbx_seq_one_letter_code
_entity_poly.pdbx_strand_id
1 'polypeptide(L)'
;MSTKTPDSKLIFGKGNFQLLTETIKRVRPLTAVFVNVERLSSSGEKELEEAWGVKVFDRYSVVLSIFRYNARTREAKLQIALAELPLLRSKLKNEMAHMDQQGGGSRYVMGSGNVHARPKGNMNS
;
A
#
# COMPACT_ATOMS: atom_id res chain seq x y z
N MET A 1 -8.01 10.30 -28.28
CA MET A 1 -8.77 9.03 -28.18
C MET A 1 -8.44 8.35 -26.87
N SER A 2 -9.49 7.92 -26.17
CA SER A 2 -9.48 7.34 -24.83
C SER A 2 -8.74 5.99 -24.75
N THR A 3 -7.82 5.85 -23.80
CA THR A 3 -7.41 4.55 -23.27
C THR A 3 -8.02 4.36 -21.88
N LYS A 4 -9.26 3.86 -21.92
CA LYS A 4 -9.84 2.83 -21.05
C LYS A 4 -9.02 2.48 -19.80
N THR A 5 -9.64 2.77 -18.66
CA THR A 5 -9.62 2.00 -17.39
C THR A 5 -8.24 1.49 -16.93
N PRO A 6 -7.62 2.09 -15.90
CA PRO A 6 -6.42 1.51 -15.33
C PRO A 6 -6.81 0.32 -14.46
N ASP A 7 -6.83 -0.86 -15.08
CA ASP A 7 -6.55 -2.11 -14.37
C ASP A 7 -5.02 -2.16 -14.17
N SER A 8 -4.54 -1.42 -13.20
CA SER A 8 -3.15 -1.53 -12.78
C SER A 8 -3.06 -1.33 -11.29
N LYS A 9 -2.90 -2.44 -10.57
CA LYS A 9 -2.45 -2.44 -9.17
C LYS A 9 -1.15 -1.65 -8.95
N LEU A 10 -0.46 -1.25 -10.02
CA LEU A 10 0.83 -0.58 -9.99
C LEU A 10 0.72 0.84 -10.57
N ILE A 11 1.18 1.83 -9.81
CA ILE A 11 1.22 3.25 -10.21
C ILE A 11 2.18 3.48 -11.36
N PHE A 12 3.18 2.61 -11.47
CA PHE A 12 4.16 2.58 -12.55
C PHE A 12 4.05 1.26 -13.29
N GLY A 13 4.13 1.29 -14.62
CA GLY A 13 4.32 0.05 -15.39
C GLY A 13 5.61 -0.66 -14.96
N LYS A 14 5.64 -2.00 -15.01
CA LYS A 14 6.74 -2.82 -14.48
C LYS A 14 8.13 -2.38 -14.95
N GLY A 15 8.29 -2.04 -16.24
CA GLY A 15 9.57 -1.57 -16.79
C GLY A 15 10.02 -0.22 -16.22
N ASN A 16 9.09 0.74 -16.10
CA ASN A 16 9.40 2.04 -15.50
C ASN A 16 9.73 1.90 -14.01
N PHE A 17 9.01 1.03 -13.30
CA PHE A 17 9.28 0.77 -11.89
C PHE A 17 10.70 0.23 -11.65
N GLN A 18 11.16 -0.72 -12.48
CA GLN A 18 12.52 -1.25 -12.41
C GLN A 18 13.56 -0.18 -12.68
N LEU A 19 13.40 0.59 -13.77
CA LEU A 19 14.30 1.68 -14.13
C LEU A 19 14.42 2.74 -13.03
N LEU A 20 13.29 3.13 -12.43
CA LEU A 20 13.26 4.08 -11.32
C LEU A 20 13.96 3.51 -10.09
N THR A 21 13.73 2.24 -9.77
CA THR A 21 14.35 1.56 -8.63
C THR A 21 15.88 1.53 -8.76
N GLU A 22 16.40 1.19 -9.94
CA GLU A 22 17.85 1.21 -10.20
C GLU A 22 18.43 2.63 -10.10
N THR A 23 17.73 3.61 -10.66
CA THR A 23 18.15 5.01 -10.62
C THR A 23 18.21 5.54 -9.18
N ILE A 24 17.19 5.27 -8.37
CA ILE A 24 17.12 5.68 -6.97
C ILE A 24 18.23 5.01 -6.14
N LYS A 25 18.51 3.73 -6.38
CA LYS A 25 19.62 3.02 -5.70
C LYS A 25 20.99 3.61 -6.05
N ARG A 26 21.18 4.09 -7.29
CA ARG A 26 22.44 4.67 -7.75
C ARG A 26 22.71 6.08 -7.22
N VAL A 27 21.69 6.90 -7.02
CA VAL A 27 21.83 8.33 -6.68
C VAL A 27 22.11 8.58 -5.18
N ARG A 28 22.19 7.54 -4.34
CA ARG A 28 22.33 7.68 -2.88
C ARG A 28 23.51 8.60 -2.47
N PRO A 29 23.34 9.43 -1.42
CA PRO A 29 22.23 9.42 -0.45
C PRO A 29 20.98 10.20 -0.92
N LEU A 30 19.81 9.56 -0.80
CA LEU A 30 18.49 10.15 -0.99
C LEU A 30 17.71 10.03 0.32
N THR A 31 17.08 11.12 0.76
CA THR A 31 16.27 11.14 1.99
C THR A 31 14.81 10.78 1.73
N ALA A 32 14.28 11.23 0.59
CA ALA A 32 12.90 10.98 0.21
C ALA A 32 12.69 11.06 -1.31
N VAL A 33 11.59 10.49 -1.78
CA VAL A 33 11.10 10.56 -3.15
C VAL A 33 9.72 11.20 -3.15
N PHE A 34 9.54 12.18 -4.03
CA PHE A 34 8.23 12.79 -4.28
C PHE A 34 7.63 12.20 -5.55
N VAL A 35 6.42 11.63 -5.43
CA VAL A 35 5.65 11.11 -6.55
C VAL A 35 4.52 12.08 -6.86
N ASN A 36 4.55 12.65 -8.07
CA ASN A 36 3.60 13.68 -8.49
C ASN A 36 2.23 13.11 -8.90
N VAL A 37 1.56 12.41 -7.97
CA VAL A 37 0.18 11.93 -8.09
C VAL A 37 -0.69 12.60 -7.02
N GLU A 38 -1.99 12.67 -7.24
CA GLU A 38 -2.90 13.31 -6.27
C GLU A 38 -2.79 12.70 -4.89
N ARG A 39 -2.97 11.39 -4.80
CA ARG A 39 -2.82 10.61 -3.57
C ARG A 39 -2.31 9.21 -3.86
N LEU A 40 -1.41 8.72 -3.01
CA LEU A 40 -1.04 7.32 -2.95
C LEU A 40 -2.03 6.56 -2.06
N SER A 41 -2.30 5.30 -2.40
CA SER A 41 -2.93 4.38 -1.46
C SER A 41 -1.93 4.01 -0.37
N SER A 42 -2.38 3.69 0.84
CA SER A 42 -1.47 3.29 1.92
C SER A 42 -0.65 2.04 1.59
N SER A 43 -1.21 1.12 0.78
CA SER A 43 -0.47 -0.04 0.28
C SER A 43 0.57 0.35 -0.77
N GLY A 44 0.23 1.24 -1.70
CA GLY A 44 1.16 1.70 -2.73
C GLY A 44 2.31 2.52 -2.15
N GLU A 45 2.04 3.39 -1.17
CA GLU A 45 3.08 4.12 -0.43
C GLU A 45 4.06 3.15 0.25
N LYS A 46 3.54 2.14 0.98
CA LYS A 46 4.38 1.12 1.62
C LYS A 46 5.21 0.32 0.62
N GLU A 47 4.59 -0.15 -0.47
CA GLU A 47 5.29 -0.93 -1.51
C GLU A 47 6.45 -0.12 -2.13
N LEU A 48 6.25 1.18 -2.36
CA LEU A 48 7.30 2.06 -2.89
C LEU A 48 8.40 2.32 -1.85
N GLU A 49 8.03 2.57 -0.59
CA GLU A 49 8.99 2.74 0.51
C GLU A 49 9.84 1.47 0.72
N GLU A 50 9.24 0.29 0.67
CA GLU A 50 9.92 -1.00 0.80
C GLU A 50 10.87 -1.26 -0.39
N ALA A 51 10.43 -0.97 -1.61
CA ALA A 51 11.24 -1.19 -2.81
C ALA A 51 12.46 -0.26 -2.91
N TRP A 52 12.31 1.00 -2.49
CA TRP A 52 13.34 2.04 -2.64
C TRP A 52 14.18 2.26 -1.38
N GLY A 53 13.66 1.88 -0.21
CA GLY A 53 14.31 2.05 1.09
C GLY A 53 14.46 3.52 1.51
N VAL A 54 13.56 4.38 1.04
CA VAL A 54 13.51 5.82 1.33
C VAL A 54 12.07 6.25 1.53
N LYS A 55 11.84 7.38 2.21
CA LYS A 55 10.49 7.90 2.41
C LYS A 55 9.85 8.34 1.10
N VAL A 56 8.55 8.05 0.93
CA VAL A 56 7.82 8.40 -0.29
C VAL A 56 6.68 9.34 0.07
N PHE A 57 6.56 10.44 -0.66
CA PHE A 57 5.51 11.43 -0.48
C PHE A 57 4.71 11.62 -1.76
N ASP A 58 3.41 11.81 -1.62
CA ASP A 58 2.50 12.20 -2.69
C ASP A 58 2.22 13.71 -2.68
N ARG A 59 1.46 14.21 -3.67
CA ARG A 59 1.15 15.65 -3.75
C ARG A 59 0.37 16.13 -2.53
N TYR A 60 -0.58 15.33 -2.06
CA TYR A 60 -1.44 15.71 -0.95
C TYR A 60 -0.68 15.87 0.38
N SER A 61 0.18 14.91 0.71
CA SER A 61 1.01 14.91 1.92
C SER A 61 2.04 16.04 1.92
N VAL A 62 2.66 16.33 0.78
CA VAL A 62 3.57 17.49 0.63
C VAL A 62 2.82 18.80 0.80
N VAL A 63 1.65 18.96 0.18
CA VAL A 63 0.85 20.19 0.31
C VAL A 63 0.43 20.42 1.77
N LEU A 64 -0.04 19.37 2.46
CA LEU A 64 -0.38 19.49 3.87
C LEU A 64 0.84 19.77 4.76
N SER A 65 2.01 19.20 4.47
CA SER A 65 3.22 19.48 5.26
C SER A 65 3.67 20.93 5.10
N ILE A 66 3.59 21.48 3.88
CA ILE A 66 3.86 22.88 3.59
C ILE A 66 2.88 23.78 4.34
N PHE A 67 1.57 23.50 4.28
CA PHE A 67 0.59 24.31 5.01
C PHE A 67 0.80 24.22 6.52
N ARG A 68 1.08 23.03 7.05
CA ARG A 68 1.38 22.83 8.49
C ARG A 68 2.58 23.66 8.92
N TYR A 69 3.65 23.66 8.13
CA TYR A 69 4.85 24.44 8.40
C TYR A 69 4.57 25.95 8.44
N ASN A 70 3.66 26.43 7.58
CA ASN A 70 3.33 27.84 7.48
C ASN A 70 2.18 28.30 8.41
N ALA A 71 1.51 27.39 9.10
CA ALA A 71 0.33 27.70 9.92
C ALA A 71 0.69 28.46 11.21
N ARG A 72 0.48 29.78 11.21
CA ARG A 72 0.75 30.64 12.38
C ARG A 72 -0.49 30.89 13.25
N THR A 73 -1.67 31.00 12.64
CA THR A 73 -2.92 31.31 13.36
C THR A 73 -3.63 30.05 13.85
N ARG A 74 -4.51 30.21 14.86
CA ARG A 74 -5.33 29.11 15.36
C ARG A 74 -6.29 28.58 14.29
N GLU A 75 -6.85 29.48 13.49
CA GLU A 75 -7.71 29.13 12.37
C GLU A 75 -6.97 28.33 11.29
N ALA A 76 -5.78 28.76 10.87
CA ALA A 76 -4.99 28.03 9.88
C ALA A 76 -4.65 26.61 10.37
N LYS A 77 -4.26 26.47 11.64
CA LYS A 77 -4.01 25.16 12.27
C LYS A 77 -5.26 24.28 12.26
N LEU A 78 -6.43 24.85 12.54
CA LEU A 78 -7.71 24.13 12.50
C LEU A 78 -8.05 23.66 11.08
N GLN A 79 -7.87 24.51 10.07
CA GLN A 79 -8.13 24.14 8.66
C GLN A 79 -7.24 22.99 8.20
N ILE A 80 -5.97 22.99 8.62
CA ILE A 80 -5.03 21.91 8.31
C ILE A 80 -5.42 20.62 9.03
N ALA A 81 -5.78 20.69 10.31
CA ALA A 81 -6.29 19.53 11.05
C ALA A 81 -7.55 18.95 10.40
N LEU A 82 -8.48 19.80 9.95
CA LEU A 82 -9.68 19.37 9.20
C LEU A 82 -9.31 18.67 7.90
N ALA A 83 -8.35 19.21 7.15
CA ALA A 83 -7.86 18.59 5.93
C ALA A 83 -7.12 17.26 6.18
N GLU A 84 -6.57 17.04 7.37
CA GLU A 84 -5.90 15.77 7.73
C GLU A 84 -6.88 14.64 8.08
N LEU A 85 -8.12 14.96 8.49
CA LEU A 85 -9.12 13.96 8.90
C LEU A 85 -9.33 12.81 7.88
N PRO A 86 -9.43 13.06 6.56
CA PRO A 86 -9.59 11.98 5.58
C PRO A 86 -8.38 11.04 5.52
N LEU A 87 -7.16 11.54 5.73
CA LEU A 87 -5.95 10.69 5.77
C LEU A 87 -6.00 9.77 6.98
N LEU A 88 -6.27 10.33 8.16
CA LEU A 88 -6.36 9.57 9.41
C LEU A 88 -7.44 8.50 9.30
N ARG A 89 -8.61 8.84 8.75
CA ARG A 89 -9.70 7.90 8.53
C ARG A 89 -9.31 6.76 7.59
N SER A 90 -8.62 7.06 6.48
CA SER A 90 -8.17 6.03 5.55
C SER A 90 -7.14 5.09 6.18
N LYS A 91 -6.21 5.63 6.98
CA LYS A 91 -5.19 4.84 7.68
C LYS A 91 -5.83 3.92 8.73
N LEU A 92 -6.74 4.43 9.54
CA LEU A 92 -7.48 3.65 10.54
C LEU A 92 -8.26 2.49 9.90
N LYS A 93 -8.96 2.73 8.80
CA LYS A 93 -9.67 1.65 8.08
C LYS A 93 -8.73 0.53 7.61
N ASN A 94 -7.55 0.91 7.11
CA ASN A 94 -6.56 -0.06 6.64
C ASN A 94 -5.95 -0.85 7.81
N GLU A 95 -5.70 -0.21 8.95
CA GLU A 95 -5.24 -0.89 10.17
C GLU A 95 -6.28 -1.88 10.69
N MET A 96 -7.55 -1.48 10.76
CA MET A 96 -8.65 -2.37 11.16
C MET A 96 -8.79 -3.58 10.22
N ALA A 97 -8.71 -3.38 8.90
CA ALA A 97 -8.76 -4.47 7.93
C ALA A 97 -7.59 -5.46 8.11
N HIS A 98 -6.41 -4.96 8.47
CA HIS A 98 -5.24 -5.79 8.75
C HIS A 98 -5.41 -6.58 10.06
N MET A 99 -6.09 -6.02 11.06
CA MET A 99 -6.42 -6.70 12.33
C MET A 99 -7.47 -7.79 12.14
N ASP A 100 -8.53 -7.54 11.36
CA ASP A 100 -9.56 -8.54 11.04
C ASP A 100 -8.97 -9.74 10.29
N GLN A 101 -8.01 -9.51 9.39
CA GLN A 101 -7.32 -10.58 8.68
C GLN A 101 -6.44 -11.43 9.59
N GLN A 102 -5.86 -10.85 10.66
CA GLN A 102 -5.13 -11.59 11.68
C GLN A 102 -6.07 -12.33 12.66
N GLY A 103 -7.22 -11.76 13.00
CA GLY A 103 -8.23 -12.39 13.88
C GLY A 103 -9.08 -13.48 13.20
N GLY A 104 -9.24 -13.42 11.87
CA GLY A 104 -10.06 -14.36 11.09
C GLY A 104 -9.38 -15.68 10.71
N GLY A 105 -8.05 -15.79 10.86
CA GLY A 105 -7.27 -16.98 10.44
C GLY A 105 -7.41 -18.22 11.33
N SER A 106 -8.06 -18.12 12.49
CA SER A 106 -8.13 -19.22 13.47
C SER A 106 -9.40 -20.09 13.40
N ARG A 107 -10.29 -19.92 12.42
CA ARG A 107 -11.62 -20.57 12.44
C ARG A 107 -11.94 -21.61 11.36
N TYR A 108 -10.96 -22.08 10.58
CA TYR A 108 -11.18 -23.18 9.61
C TYR A 108 -10.08 -24.26 9.67
N VAL A 109 -9.77 -24.77 10.85
CA VAL A 109 -9.16 -26.11 11.01
C VAL A 109 -9.85 -26.81 12.18
N MET A 110 -11.09 -27.25 11.96
CA MET A 110 -11.67 -28.34 12.75
C MET A 110 -12.80 -29.00 11.95
N GLY A 111 -12.51 -30.19 11.43
CA GLY A 111 -13.43 -30.96 10.60
C GLY A 111 -12.74 -32.21 10.08
N SER A 112 -12.26 -33.03 11.01
CA SER A 112 -11.69 -34.36 10.78
C SER A 112 -12.66 -35.22 9.97
N GLY A 113 -12.19 -35.74 8.83
CA GLY A 113 -12.91 -36.66 7.97
C GLY A 113 -11.92 -37.54 7.22
N ASN A 114 -11.44 -38.59 7.90
CA ASN A 114 -10.61 -39.63 7.33
C ASN A 114 -11.33 -40.32 6.17
N VAL A 115 -10.96 -40.03 4.92
CA VAL A 115 -11.21 -40.94 3.81
C VAL A 115 -9.99 -41.85 3.64
N HIS A 116 -10.08 -43.02 4.27
CA HIS A 116 -9.16 -44.13 4.06
C HIS A 116 -9.21 -44.55 2.59
N ALA A 117 -8.14 -44.24 1.84
CA ALA A 117 -7.90 -44.82 0.53
C ALA A 117 -7.65 -46.32 0.68
N ARG A 118 -8.57 -47.16 0.18
CA ARG A 118 -8.31 -48.60 -0.02
C ARG A 118 -7.58 -48.79 -1.35
N PRO A 119 -6.46 -49.54 -1.41
CA PRO A 119 -5.86 -49.93 -2.67
C PRO A 119 -6.66 -51.12 -3.23
N LYS A 120 -7.08 -51.06 -4.51
CA LYS A 120 -7.44 -52.28 -5.24
C LYS A 120 -6.24 -52.70 -6.09
N GLY A 121 -5.79 -53.91 -5.79
CA GLY A 121 -4.60 -54.54 -6.32
C GLY A 121 -4.67 -54.82 -7.81
N ASN A 122 -3.46 -54.89 -8.34
CA ASN A 122 -3.08 -55.45 -9.62
C ASN A 122 -3.39 -56.96 -9.65
N MET A 123 -3.98 -57.46 -10.74
CA MET A 123 -3.85 -58.87 -11.11
C MET A 123 -4.07 -59.02 -12.62
N ASN A 124 -2.98 -59.37 -13.30
CA ASN A 124 -2.94 -59.85 -14.67
C ASN A 124 -3.67 -61.20 -14.79
N SER A 125 -4.37 -61.38 -15.92
CA SER A 125 -4.54 -62.58 -16.77
C SER A 125 -5.97 -62.68 -17.28
#